data_AF-C8PLD5-F1
#
_entry.id   AF-C8PLD5-F1
#
_cell.length_a   1.000
_cell.length_b   1.000
_cell.length_c   1.000
_cell.angle_alpha   90.00
_cell.angle_beta   90.00
_cell.angle_gamma   90.00
#
_symmetry.space_group_name_H-M   'P 1'
#
loop_
_entity.id
_entity.type
_entity.pdbx_description
1 polymer ?
#
loop_
_entity_poly.entity_id
_entity_poly.type
_entity_poly.pdbx_seq_one_letter_code
_entity_poly.pdbx_strand_id
1 'polypeptide(L)' 'MYFLASEQRKFSAVASKKIGNSVTRNYAKRRLRAAFYNQKDAIVSGIFILIAKKRIIDMSFEDIERNLKWAFKKIGAVK' A
#
# COMPACT_ATOMS: atom_id res chain seq x y z
N MET A 1 4.98 0.37 6.33
CA MET A 1 5.21 0.93 4.99
C MET A 1 6.53 1.67 5.07
N TYR A 2 7.33 1.63 4.01
CA TYR A 2 8.53 2.45 3.89
C TYR A 2 8.33 3.48 2.78
N PHE A 3 8.87 4.67 3.01
CA PHE A 3 8.83 5.79 2.07
C PHE A 3 10.21 6.44 2.05
N LEU A 4 10.68 6.74 0.85
CA LEU A 4 11.87 7.52 0.59
C LEU A 4 11.50 8.61 -0.40
N ALA A 5 11.66 9.88 0.00
CA ALA A 5 11.47 11.01 -0.90
C ALA A 5 12.49 10.93 -2.05
N SER A 6 11.99 11.02 -3.29
CA SER A 6 12.80 10.92 -4.49
C SER A 6 12.03 11.50 -5.68
N GLU A 7 12.74 11.96 -6.69
CA GLU A 7 12.14 12.33 -7.97
C GLU A 7 11.48 11.15 -8.68
N GLN A 8 11.92 9.92 -8.37
CA GLN A 8 11.33 8.71 -8.94
C GLN A 8 10.01 8.36 -8.26
N ARG A 9 8.98 8.03 -9.06
CA ARG A 9 7.70 7.47 -8.57
C ARG A 9 7.72 5.95 -8.68
N LYS A 10 8.27 5.28 -7.68
CA LYS A 10 8.33 3.81 -7.63
C LYS A 10 7.44 3.27 -6.54
N PHE A 11 6.79 2.14 -6.81
CA PHE A 11 5.91 1.48 -5.86
C PHE A 11 6.04 -0.04 -5.95
N SER A 12 6.11 -0.68 -4.78
CA SER A 12 6.10 -2.14 -4.66
C SER A 12 5.20 -2.60 -3.51
N ALA A 13 4.47 -3.68 -3.75
CA ALA A 13 3.65 -4.36 -2.74
C ALA A 13 4.27 -5.73 -2.43
N VAL A 14 4.66 -5.91 -1.17
CA VAL A 14 5.33 -7.11 -0.65
C VAL A 14 4.36 -7.89 0.23
N ALA A 15 4.25 -9.19 0.00
CA ALA A 15 3.43 -10.11 0.79
C ALA A 15 4.28 -11.29 1.25
N SER A 16 4.48 -11.44 2.56
CA SER A 16 5.28 -12.53 3.13
C SER A 16 4.54 -13.88 3.08
N LYS A 17 5.28 -14.99 3.23
CA LYS A 17 4.70 -16.34 3.30
C LYS A 17 3.71 -16.51 4.47
N LYS A 18 3.86 -15.71 5.55
CA LYS A 18 2.99 -15.73 6.75
C LYS A 18 1.54 -15.30 6.47
N ILE A 19 1.27 -14.65 5.34
CA ILE A 19 -0.06 -14.15 4.97
C ILE A 19 -0.97 -15.30 4.53
N GLY A 20 -0.42 -16.28 3.79
CA GLY A 20 -1.18 -17.40 3.25
C GLY A 20 -0.58 -17.96 1.97
N ASN A 21 -1.41 -18.69 1.23
CA ASN A 21 -1.02 -19.33 -0.03
C ASN A 21 -0.75 -18.30 -1.16
N SER A 22 -0.35 -18.78 -2.33
CA SER A 22 -0.05 -17.91 -3.48
C SER A 22 -1.23 -17.04 -3.92
N VAL A 23 -2.45 -17.57 -3.89
CA VAL A 23 -3.67 -16.84 -4.28
C VAL A 23 -3.95 -15.72 -3.28
N THR A 24 -3.95 -16.02 -1.97
CA THR A 24 -4.16 -15.05 -0.90
C THR A 24 -3.10 -13.94 -0.90
N ARG A 25 -1.82 -14.29 -1.13
CA ARG A 25 -0.74 -13.30 -1.26
C ARG A 25 -0.94 -12.39 -2.47
N ASN A 26 -1.35 -12.95 -3.62
CA ASN A 26 -1.61 -12.17 -4.82
C ASN A 26 -2.83 -11.27 -4.67
N TYR A 27 -3.89 -11.76 -4.01
CA TYR A 27 -5.05 -10.97 -3.64
C TYR A 27 -4.66 -9.77 -2.77
N ALA A 28 -3.91 -10.00 -1.68
CA ALA A 28 -3.43 -8.93 -0.81
C ALA A 28 -2.59 -7.88 -1.56
N LYS A 29 -1.66 -8.32 -2.43
CA LYS A 29 -0.90 -7.40 -3.28
C LYS A 29 -1.83 -6.60 -4.19
N ARG A 30 -2.78 -7.24 -4.87
CA ARG A 30 -3.72 -6.58 -5.79
C ARG A 30 -4.53 -5.48 -5.10
N ARG A 31 -5.04 -5.73 -3.90
CA ARG A 31 -5.76 -4.72 -3.11
C ARG A 31 -4.86 -3.53 -2.75
N LEU A 32 -3.62 -3.76 -2.32
CA LEU A 32 -2.67 -2.68 -2.06
C LEU A 32 -2.36 -1.86 -3.30
N ARG A 33 -2.17 -2.52 -4.45
CA ARG A 33 -1.91 -1.81 -5.72
C ARG A 33 -3.09 -0.92 -6.13
N ALA A 34 -4.30 -1.45 -6.04
CA ALA A 34 -5.52 -0.69 -6.35
C ALA A 34 -5.70 0.51 -5.41
N ALA A 35 -5.60 0.29 -4.09
CA ALA A 35 -5.73 1.36 -3.10
C ALA A 35 -4.65 2.44 -3.25
N PHE A 36 -3.42 2.05 -3.60
CA PHE A 36 -2.34 2.99 -3.92
C PHE A 36 -2.64 3.79 -5.19
N TYR A 37 -3.10 3.12 -6.25
CA TYR A 37 -3.41 3.76 -7.54
C TYR A 37 -4.48 4.85 -7.40
N ASN A 38 -5.52 4.61 -6.60
CA ASN A 38 -6.59 5.58 -6.36
C ASN A 38 -6.11 6.85 -5.65
N GLN A 39 -4.95 6.81 -4.98
CA GLN A 39 -4.38 7.93 -4.22
C GLN A 39 -3.16 8.56 -4.91
N LYS A 40 -2.79 8.07 -6.10
CA LYS A 40 -1.55 8.45 -6.81
C LYS A 40 -1.38 9.95 -7.03
N ASP A 41 -2.48 10.68 -7.19
CA ASP A 41 -2.46 12.12 -7.48
C ASP A 41 -2.33 12.98 -6.21
N ALA A 42 -2.70 12.41 -5.06
CA ALA A 42 -2.65 13.07 -3.75
C ALA A 42 -1.33 12.87 -3.01
N ILE A 43 -0.45 11.98 -3.48
CA ILE A 43 0.83 11.67 -2.85
C ILE A 43 2.01 12.37 -3.54
N VAL A 44 3.05 12.64 -2.76
CA VAL A 44 4.31 13.21 -3.26
C VAL A 44 5.10 12.18 -4.07
N SER A 45 6.08 12.67 -4.83
CA SER A 45 7.00 11.78 -5.55
C SER A 45 7.92 11.05 -4.58
N GLY A 46 8.18 9.77 -4.85
CA GLY A 46 9.11 8.98 -4.07
C GLY A 46 8.96 7.47 -4.29
N ILE A 47 9.73 6.73 -3.50
CA ILE A 47 9.77 5.27 -3.52
C ILE A 47 8.95 4.73 -2.36
N PHE A 48 7.93 3.93 -2.68
CA PHE A 48 6.99 3.36 -1.73
C PHE A 48 7.10 1.83 -1.67
N ILE A 49 7.29 1.29 -0.47
CA ILE A 49 7.25 -0.15 -0.21
C ILE A 49 6.13 -0.45 0.79
N LEU A 50 5.04 -1.04 0.28
CA LEU A 50 3.90 -1.44 1.10
C LEU A 50 4.04 -2.91 1.44
N ILE A 51 3.97 -3.22 2.73
CA ILE A 51 4.07 -4.59 3.24
C ILE A 51 2.68 -5.01 3.70
N ALA A 52 2.12 -6.00 3.02
CA ALA A 52 0.82 -6.57 3.37
C ALA A 52 0.86 -7.22 4.75
N LYS A 53 -0.21 -6.99 5.53
CA LYS A 53 -0.49 -7.67 6.80
C LYS A 53 -1.68 -8.59 6.60
N LYS A 54 -1.75 -9.69 7.37
CA LYS A 54 -2.82 -10.70 7.23
C LYS A 54 -4.23 -10.09 7.28
N ARG A 55 -4.44 -9.09 8.15
CA ARG A 55 -5.71 -8.35 8.29
C ARG A 55 -6.25 -7.74 6.99
N ILE A 56 -5.41 -7.50 5.97
CA ILE A 56 -5.84 -6.92 4.68
C ILE A 56 -6.72 -7.86 3.85
N ILE A 57 -6.70 -9.15 4.16
CA ILE A 57 -7.49 -10.15 3.44
C ILE A 57 -8.97 -9.95 3.75
N ASP A 58 -9.30 -9.78 5.03
CA ASP A 58 -10.68 -9.75 5.54
C ASP A 58 -11.25 -8.33 5.67
N MET A 59 -10.44 -7.31 5.40
CA MET A 59 -10.83 -5.90 5.50
C MET A 59 -11.67 -5.47 4.28
N SER A 60 -12.59 -4.52 4.43
CA SER A 60 -13.26 -3.89 3.28
C SER A 60 -12.25 -3.09 2.43
N PHE A 61 -12.55 -2.84 1.16
CA PHE A 61 -11.60 -2.11 0.32
C PHE A 61 -11.50 -0.64 0.75
N GLU A 62 -12.63 -0.08 1.15
CA GLU A 62 -12.80 1.29 1.64
C GLU A 62 -11.96 1.52 2.91
N ASP A 63 -11.93 0.53 3.82
CA ASP A 63 -11.09 0.59 5.02
C ASP A 63 -9.59 0.53 4.67
N ILE A 64 -9.21 -0.26 3.64
CA ILE A 64 -7.82 -0.32 3.17
C ILE A 64 -7.41 1.05 2.64
N GLU A 65 -8.25 1.68 1.81
CA GLU A 65 -7.98 3.01 1.28
C GLU A 65 -7.88 4.06 2.38
N ARG A 66 -8.81 4.05 3.34
CA ARG A 66 -8.81 4.96 4.49
C ARG A 66 -7.54 4.81 5.32
N ASN A 67 -7.15 3.58 5.63
CA ASN A 67 -5.93 3.29 6.38
C ASN A 67 -4.67 3.72 5.63
N LEU A 68 -4.65 3.50 4.31
CA LEU A 68 -3.52 3.90 3.48
C LEU A 68 -3.38 5.42 3.41
N LYS A 69 -4.50 6.14 3.25
CA LYS A 69 -4.53 7.61 3.26
C LYS A 69 -4.03 8.17 4.58
N TRP A 70 -4.46 7.59 5.70
CA TRP A 70 -3.98 7.96 7.02
C TRP A 70 -2.47 7.70 7.17
N ALA A 71 -1.98 6.56 6.68
CA ALA A 71 -0.57 6.23 6.73
C ALA A 71 0.28 7.24 5.94
N PHE A 72 -0.13 7.63 4.73
CA PHE A 72 0.57 8.66 3.94
C PHE A 72 0.64 10.00 4.66
N LYS A 73 -0.45 10.44 5.29
CA LYS A 73 -0.46 11.68 6.09
C LYS A 73 0.57 11.61 7.22
N LYS A 74 0.59 10.49 7.95
CA LYS A 74 1.47 10.31 9.11
C LYS A 74 2.96 10.35 8.75
N ILE A 75 3.33 9.88 7.56
CA ILE A 75 4.72 9.85 7.11
C ILE A 75 5.11 11.08 6.27
N GLY A 76 4.22 12.08 6.13
CA GLY A 76 4.48 13.29 5.35
C GLY A 76 4.58 13.05 3.84
N ALA A 77 3.92 12.02 3.32
CA ALA A 77 3.95 11.67 1.89
C ALA A 77 2.72 12.15 1.11
N VAL A 78 1.92 13.03 1.70
CA VAL A 78 0.80 13.71 1.04
C VAL A 78 1.31 15.06 0.53
N LYS A 79 0.85 15.45 -0.66
CA LYS A 79 1.12 16.78 -1.20
C LYS A 79 0.58 17.90 -0.32
#